data_AF-A0A0G4P734-F1
#
_entry.id   AF-A0A0G4P734-F1
#
_cell.length_a   1.000
_cell.length_b   1.000
_cell.length_c   1.000
_cell.angle_alpha   90.00
_cell.angle_beta   90.00
_cell.angle_gamma   90.00
#
_symmetry.space_group_name_H-M   'P 1'
#
loop_
_entity.id
_entity.type
_entity.pdbx_description
1 polymer ?
#
loop_
_entity_poly.entity_id
_entity_poly.type
_entity_poly.pdbx_seq_one_letter_code
_entity_poly.pdbx_strand_id
1 'polypeptide(L)'
;MSGPRVDSVTHKMFWIQVFLIAMARAEASRKLTERDTSPGIVTFETFIRGNLHLVHEDLPSLYYTPEIWQSKEAFEVMIAPDRRKMYGFLESRDKDKLGQLVFI
;
A
#
# COMPACT_ATOMS: atom_id res chain seq x y z
N MET A 1 14.68 -21.53 -13.33
CA MET A 1 14.85 -20.07 -13.19
C MET A 1 14.43 -19.71 -11.76
N SER A 2 15.36 -19.31 -10.90
CA SER A 2 15.01 -18.90 -9.53
C SER A 2 14.75 -17.40 -9.58
N GLY A 3 13.48 -17.00 -9.51
CA GLY A 3 13.11 -15.59 -9.35
C GLY A 3 13.59 -15.03 -8.01
N PRO A 4 13.56 -13.71 -7.80
CA PRO A 4 13.87 -13.10 -6.52
C PRO A 4 12.99 -13.72 -5.42
N ARG A 5 13.64 -14.38 -4.47
CA ARG A 5 12.99 -14.92 -3.28
C ARG A 5 12.64 -13.76 -2.36
N VAL A 6 11.47 -13.18 -2.55
CA VAL A 6 10.85 -12.30 -1.54
C VAL A 6 10.30 -13.23 -0.46
N ASP A 7 11.17 -13.86 0.33
CA ASP A 7 10.75 -14.88 1.30
C ASP A 7 10.27 -14.25 2.62
N SER A 8 10.60 -12.98 2.86
CA SER A 8 10.19 -12.24 4.06
C SER A 8 8.69 -11.97 4.10
N VAL A 9 8.06 -12.31 5.23
CA VAL A 9 6.66 -11.97 5.51
C VAL A 9 6.44 -10.46 5.47
N THR A 10 7.30 -9.67 6.11
CA THR A 10 7.18 -8.20 6.11
C THR A 10 7.29 -7.61 4.71
N HIS A 11 8.21 -8.09 3.87
CA HIS A 11 8.36 -7.58 2.49
C HIS A 11 7.11 -7.82 1.65
N LYS A 12 6.53 -9.03 1.73
CA LYS A 12 5.28 -9.35 1.04
C LYS A 12 4.14 -8.47 1.52
N MET A 13 4.00 -8.36 2.84
CA MET A 13 2.90 -7.60 3.45
C MET A 13 2.97 -6.11 3.13
N PHE A 14 4.18 -5.54 3.07
CA PHE A 14 4.36 -4.15 2.66
C PHE A 14 3.73 -3.87 1.29
N TRP A 15 4.08 -4.66 0.26
CA TRP A 15 3.54 -4.44 -1.09
C TRP A 15 2.03 -4.68 -1.18
N ILE A 16 1.53 -5.69 -0.45
CA ILE A 16 0.09 -5.93 -0.34
C ILE A 16 -0.62 -4.72 0.28
N GLN A 17 -0.08 -4.15 1.36
CA GLN A 17 -0.63 -2.97 2.01
C GLN A 17 -0.61 -1.73 1.11
N VAL A 18 0.50 -1.47 0.42
CA VAL A 18 0.62 -0.38 -0.57
C VAL A 18 -0.48 -0.51 -1.63
N PHE A 19 -0.63 -1.70 -2.21
CA PHE A 19 -1.65 -1.97 -3.23
C PHE A 19 -3.07 -1.76 -2.70
N LEU A 20 -3.40 -2.33 -1.55
CA LEU A 20 -4.72 -2.22 -0.94
C LEU A 20 -5.09 -0.77 -0.59
N ILE A 21 -4.14 0.01 -0.07
CA ILE A 21 -4.35 1.43 0.26
C ILE A 21 -4.63 2.23 -1.01
N ALA A 22 -3.82 2.01 -2.06
CA ALA A 22 -3.99 2.74 -3.31
C ALA A 22 -5.29 2.37 -4.04
N MET A 23 -5.69 1.08 -4.00
CA MET A 23 -7.01 0.64 -4.48
C MET A 23 -8.15 1.31 -3.71
N ALA A 24 -8.07 1.34 -2.37
CA ALA A 24 -9.08 2.00 -1.54
C ALA A 24 -9.19 3.50 -1.83
N ARG A 25 -8.06 4.18 -2.07
CA ARG A 25 -8.03 5.59 -2.48
C ARG A 25 -8.66 5.81 -3.86
N ALA A 26 -8.28 4.98 -4.85
CA ALA A 26 -8.86 5.06 -6.18
C ALA A 26 -10.38 4.88 -6.16
N GLU A 27 -10.88 3.94 -5.37
CA GLU A 27 -12.31 3.72 -5.18
C GLU A 27 -13.00 4.88 -4.45
N ALA A 28 -12.37 5.46 -3.42
CA ALA A 28 -12.91 6.62 -2.72
C ALA A 28 -12.99 7.86 -3.62
N SER A 29 -11.94 8.11 -4.42
CA SER A 29 -11.92 9.17 -5.44
C SER A 29 -13.02 8.97 -6.49
N ARG A 30 -13.23 7.72 -6.93
CA ARG A 30 -14.31 7.38 -7.86
C ARG A 30 -15.69 7.72 -7.29
N LYS A 31 -15.96 7.37 -6.04
CA LYS A 31 -17.24 7.72 -5.36
C LYS A 31 -17.48 9.23 -5.23
N LEU A 32 -16.42 10.03 -5.17
CA LEU A 32 -16.52 11.50 -5.18
C LEU A 32 -16.84 12.05 -6.57
N THR A 33 -16.32 11.43 -7.63
CA THR A 33 -16.48 11.86 -9.04
C THR A 33 -17.68 11.26 -9.77
N GLU A 34 -18.20 10.11 -9.30
CA GLU A 34 -19.34 9.39 -9.91
C GLU A 34 -20.69 10.09 -9.77
N ARG A 35 -20.74 11.31 -9.23
CA ARG A 35 -21.94 12.15 -9.39
C ARG A 35 -22.19 12.54 -10.86
N ASP A 36 -21.20 12.48 -11.76
CA ASP A 36 -21.36 13.02 -13.11
C ASP A 36 -20.82 12.18 -14.30
N THR A 37 -20.30 10.95 -14.15
CA THR A 37 -19.82 10.19 -15.35
C THR A 37 -19.86 8.65 -15.20
N SER A 38 -20.12 7.98 -16.32
CA SER A 38 -20.15 6.51 -16.49
C SER A 38 -18.92 5.81 -15.90
N PRO A 39 -19.10 4.69 -15.15
CA PRO A 39 -18.00 3.97 -14.52
C PRO A 39 -17.16 3.23 -15.58
N GLY A 40 -16.02 3.83 -15.94
CA GLY A 40 -14.99 3.13 -16.71
C GLY A 40 -14.41 1.97 -15.92
N ILE A 41 -14.22 0.80 -16.55
CA ILE A 41 -13.59 -0.36 -15.92
C ILE A 41 -12.13 -0.01 -15.59
N VAL A 42 -11.78 0.05 -14.31
CA VAL A 42 -10.38 0.18 -13.87
C VAL A 42 -9.72 -1.19 -13.96
N THR A 43 -8.84 -1.39 -14.94
CA THR A 43 -8.01 -2.59 -15.03
C THR A 43 -6.77 -2.47 -14.15
N PHE A 44 -6.18 -3.60 -13.76
CA PHE A 44 -4.88 -3.61 -13.06
C PHE A 44 -3.80 -2.87 -13.83
N GLU A 45 -3.76 -3.04 -15.16
CA GLU A 45 -2.79 -2.35 -16.02
C GLU A 45 -2.97 -0.83 -15.95
N THR A 46 -4.21 -0.34 -16.13
CA THR A 46 -4.52 1.09 -16.06
C THR A 46 -4.17 1.65 -14.68
N PHE A 47 -4.45 0.89 -13.61
CA PHE A 47 -4.11 1.27 -12.24
C PHE A 47 -2.59 1.40 -12.03
N ILE A 48 -1.80 0.41 -12.42
CA ILE A 48 -0.34 0.45 -12.26
C ILE A 48 0.27 1.57 -13.09
N ARG A 49 -0.16 1.75 -14.35
CA ARG A 49 0.31 2.86 -15.21
C ARG A 49 0.01 4.22 -14.60
N GLY A 50 -1.15 4.38 -13.95
CA GLY A 50 -1.51 5.61 -13.23
C GLY A 50 -0.77 5.81 -11.90
N ASN A 51 -0.16 4.75 -11.36
CA ASN A 51 0.45 4.75 -10.03
C ASN A 51 1.86 4.15 -10.03
N LEU A 52 2.70 4.49 -11.00
CA LEU A 52 4.07 3.94 -11.13
C LEU A 52 4.94 4.16 -9.88
N HIS A 53 4.66 5.19 -9.09
CA HIS A 53 5.33 5.43 -7.82
C HIS A 53 5.14 4.28 -6.80
N LEU A 54 4.07 3.47 -6.92
CA LEU A 54 3.79 2.33 -6.05
C LEU A 54 4.64 1.10 -6.37
N VAL A 55 5.33 1.06 -7.50
CA VAL A 55 6.20 -0.06 -7.90
C VAL A 55 7.69 0.32 -7.83
N HIS A 56 8.01 1.49 -7.27
CA HIS A 56 9.39 1.95 -7.13
C HIS A 56 10.14 1.10 -6.10
N GLU A 57 11.29 0.54 -6.47
CA GLU A 57 12.04 -0.41 -5.62
C GLU A 57 12.45 0.16 -4.25
N ASP A 58 12.78 1.46 -4.20
CA ASP A 58 13.14 2.13 -2.94
C ASP A 58 11.96 2.58 -2.08
N LEU A 59 10.71 2.35 -2.51
CA LEU A 59 9.54 2.74 -1.73
C LEU A 59 9.55 2.22 -0.28
N PRO A 60 9.97 0.97 0.02
CA PRO A 60 10.06 0.47 1.39
C PRO A 60 10.97 1.31 2.29
N SER A 61 12.02 1.93 1.74
CA SER A 61 12.97 2.74 2.50
C SER A 61 12.34 3.99 3.12
N LEU A 62 11.19 4.43 2.61
CA LEU A 62 10.43 5.52 3.21
C LEU A 62 9.72 5.09 4.49
N TYR A 63 9.46 3.80 4.66
CA TYR A 63 8.65 3.21 5.73
C TYR A 63 9.49 2.44 6.74
N TYR A 64 10.56 1.79 6.27
CA TYR A 64 11.42 0.96 7.10
C TYR A 64 12.87 1.46 7.12
N THR A 65 13.50 1.39 8.28
CA THR A 65 14.96 1.40 8.37
C THR A 65 15.55 0.09 7.81
N PRO A 66 16.79 0.11 7.29
CA PRO A 66 17.47 -1.11 6.87
C PRO A 66 17.53 -2.18 7.96
N GLU A 67 17.70 -1.75 9.22
CA GLU A 67 17.79 -2.61 10.39
C GLU A 67 16.51 -3.44 10.59
N ILE A 68 15.34 -2.82 10.45
CA ILE A 68 14.06 -3.54 10.53
C ILE A 68 13.80 -4.32 9.24
N TRP A 69 13.98 -3.70 8.07
CA TRP A 69 13.65 -4.30 6.78
C TRP A 69 14.43 -5.58 6.50
N GLN A 70 15.70 -5.64 6.93
CA GLN A 70 16.58 -6.80 6.71
C GLN A 70 16.70 -7.70 7.95
N SER A 71 15.94 -7.41 9.01
CA SER A 71 15.99 -8.21 10.24
C SER A 71 15.52 -9.65 10.00
N LYS A 72 16.05 -10.58 10.81
CA LYS A 72 15.56 -11.96 10.83
C LYS A 72 14.08 -12.03 11.20
N GLU A 73 13.63 -11.15 12.10
CA GLU A 73 12.24 -11.07 12.52
C GLU A 73 11.31 -10.67 11.37
N ALA A 74 11.72 -9.70 10.52
CA ALA A 74 10.96 -9.31 9.34
C ALA A 74 10.78 -10.46 8.34
N PHE A 75 11.64 -11.48 8.39
CA PHE A 75 11.50 -12.68 7.58
C PHE A 75 10.34 -13.56 8.05
N GLU A 76 10.20 -13.74 9.35
CA GLU A 76 9.29 -14.71 9.98
C GLU A 76 7.91 -14.12 10.30
N VAL A 77 7.86 -12.83 10.64
CA VAL A 77 6.63 -12.13 11.04
C VAL A 77 6.47 -10.79 10.33
N MET A 78 5.26 -10.23 10.41
CA MET A 78 4.98 -8.89 9.93
C MET A 78 5.35 -7.87 11.01
N ILE A 79 6.33 -7.03 10.72
CA ILE A 79 6.73 -5.89 11.57
C ILE A 79 6.07 -4.62 11.03
N ALA A 80 5.65 -3.72 11.92
CA ALA A 80 5.11 -2.42 11.51
C ALA A 80 6.23 -1.47 11.03
N PRO A 81 5.93 -0.54 10.11
CA PRO A 81 6.87 0.51 9.70
C PRO A 81 7.39 1.34 10.86
N ASP A 82 8.70 1.56 10.93
CA ASP A 82 9.37 2.33 11.99
C ASP A 82 9.69 3.78 11.57
N ARG A 83 9.66 4.12 10.28
CA ARG A 83 9.89 5.49 9.78
C ARG A 83 8.59 6.26 9.56
N ARG A 84 7.77 5.80 8.61
CA ARG A 84 6.49 6.42 8.26
C ARG A 84 5.39 5.43 8.54
N LYS A 85 4.30 5.91 9.13
CA LYS A 85 3.11 5.08 9.29
C LYS A 85 2.50 4.77 7.93
N MET A 86 2.18 3.50 7.71
CA MET A 86 1.22 3.13 6.68
C MET A 86 -0.18 3.42 7.23
N TYR A 87 -0.73 4.58 6.88
CA TYR A 87 -2.12 4.89 7.17
C TYR A 87 -3.03 4.04 6.27
N GLY A 88 -3.43 2.86 6.75
CA GLY A 88 -4.34 1.96 6.02
C GLY A 88 -4.60 0.58 6.65
N PHE A 89 -5.89 0.26 6.78
CA PHE A 89 -6.55 -0.98 7.23
C PHE A 89 -6.24 -1.53 8.63
N LEU A 90 -5.00 -1.48 9.12
CA LEU A 90 -4.65 -2.05 10.44
C LEU A 90 -4.96 -1.13 11.63
N GLU A 91 -5.16 0.17 11.41
CA GLU A 91 -5.59 1.12 12.46
C GLU A 91 -7.13 1.21 12.61
N SER A 92 -7.91 0.49 11.80
CA SER A 92 -9.38 0.51 11.87
C SER A 92 -9.90 -0.42 12.97
N ARG A 93 -9.69 -0.03 14.24
CA ARG A 93 -10.67 -0.33 15.29
C ARG A 93 -11.71 0.78 15.47
N ASP A 94 -11.45 1.96 14.91
CA ASP A 94 -12.41 3.05 14.87
C ASP A 94 -13.02 3.17 13.47
N LYS A 95 -14.32 2.91 13.38
CA LYS A 95 -15.11 2.97 12.13
C LYS A 95 -15.39 4.40 11.64
N ASP A 96 -14.95 5.42 12.37
CA ASP A 96 -15.41 6.80 12.15
C ASP A 96 -14.39 7.73 11.48
N LYS A 97 -13.23 7.23 11.03
CA LYS A 97 -12.17 8.06 10.42
C LYS A 97 -11.80 7.72 8.98
N LEU A 98 -12.69 7.10 8.22
CA LEU A 98 -12.52 6.95 6.77
C LEU A 98 -12.58 8.30 6.02
N GLY A 99 -13.04 9.37 6.67
CA GLY A 99 -13.10 10.73 6.11
C GLY A 99 -11.77 11.52 6.13
N GLN A 100 -10.68 10.98 6.68
CA GLN A 100 -9.40 11.70 6.81
C GLN A 100 -8.28 11.19 5.89
N LEU A 101 -8.59 10.34 4.91
CA LEU A 101 -7.60 9.93 3.88
C LEU A 101 -7.44 10.95 2.73
N VAL A 102 -7.72 12.23 3.01
CA VAL A 102 -7.35 13.37 2.16
C VAL A 102 -6.05 13.93 2.71
N PHE A 103 -5.17 14.41 1.83
CA PHE A 103 -3.82 14.93 2.08
C PHE A 103 -2.74 13.82 2.15
N ILE A 104 -2.03 13.57 1.05
CA ILE A 104 -0.91 14.38 0.52
C ILE A 104 -1.00 14.31 -1.00
#